data_AF-A0A7V9SK14-F1
#
_entry.id   AF-A0A7V9SK14-F1
#
_cell.length_a   1.000
_cell.length_b   1.000
_cell.length_c   1.000
_cell.angle_alpha   90.00
_cell.angle_beta   90.00
_cell.angle_gamma   90.00
#
_symmetry.space_group_name_H-M   'P 1'
#
loop_
_entity.id
_entity.type
_entity.pdbx_description
1 polymer ?
#
loop_
_entity_poly.entity_id
_entity_poly.type
_entity_poly.pdbx_seq_one_letter_code
_entity_poly.pdbx_strand_id
1 'polypeptide(L)'
;ACLRGSRPPEPEEAAPGVPPGRAERHRGLRNGKYDETRDWFLQNVRLMLALTEKGYELNYQWGIGGHNQKHAGAVFPDMMRWLWRDHPVSTDVHDGVERSLNRPGVKSGAAAPR
;
A
#
# COMPACT_ATOMS: atom_id res chain seq x y z
N ALA A 1 19.20 -10.25 -13.36
CA ALA A 1 18.44 -11.51 -13.54
C ALA A 1 17.49 -11.70 -12.36
N CYS A 2 16.26 -11.19 -12.46
CA CYS A 2 15.23 -11.33 -11.42
C CYS A 2 14.05 -12.10 -12.01
N LEU A 3 14.07 -13.43 -11.85
CA LEU A 3 12.92 -14.30 -12.01
C LEU A 3 12.93 -15.27 -10.83
N ARG A 4 12.15 -14.95 -9.79
CA ARG A 4 11.62 -15.95 -8.86
C ARG A 4 10.18 -15.57 -8.57
N GLY A 5 9.31 -15.90 -9.53
CA GLY A 5 7.90 -16.05 -9.27
C GLY A 5 7.72 -17.34 -8.47
N SER A 6 7.56 -17.21 -7.16
CA SER A 6 6.97 -18.27 -6.37
C SER A 6 5.50 -18.35 -6.77
N ARG A 7 5.15 -19.41 -7.51
CA ARG A 7 3.76 -19.76 -7.83
C ARG A 7 2.94 -19.78 -6.53
N PRO A 8 1.77 -19.13 -6.48
CA PRO A 8 0.89 -19.28 -5.32
C PRO A 8 0.51 -20.76 -5.18
N PRO A 9 0.46 -21.32 -3.96
CA PRO A 9 0.04 -22.71 -3.77
C PRO A 9 -1.42 -22.87 -4.21
N GLU A 10 -1.69 -23.93 -4.95
CA GLU A 10 -3.03 -24.36 -5.33
C GLU A 10 -3.83 -24.70 -4.05
N PRO A 11 -5.16 -24.48 -4.04
CA PRO A 11 -5.99 -24.57 -2.83
C PRO A 11 -6.03 -25.96 -2.18
N GLU A 12 -5.50 -27.00 -2.83
CA GLU A 12 -5.55 -28.39 -2.40
C GLU A 12 -4.38 -28.82 -1.48
N GLU A 13 -3.28 -28.03 -1.40
CA GLU A 13 -2.10 -28.38 -0.58
C GLU A 13 -2.18 -27.95 0.90
N ALA A 14 -3.28 -27.33 1.34
CA ALA A 14 -3.44 -26.94 2.74
C ALA A 14 -3.66 -28.17 3.64
N ALA A 15 -2.64 -28.55 4.40
CA ALA A 15 -2.65 -29.69 5.32
C ALA A 15 -3.91 -29.73 6.23
N PRO A 16 -4.58 -30.89 6.35
CA PRO A 16 -5.78 -31.02 7.16
C PRO A 16 -5.44 -30.86 8.65
N GLY A 17 -6.00 -29.83 9.28
CA GLY A 17 -5.94 -29.65 10.75
C GLY A 17 -5.23 -28.40 11.24
N VAL A 18 -4.63 -27.59 10.37
CA VAL A 18 -4.18 -26.25 10.77
C VAL A 18 -5.40 -25.32 10.75
N PRO A 19 -5.89 -24.81 11.90
CA PRO A 19 -6.96 -23.82 11.86
C PRO A 19 -6.46 -22.65 11.02
N PRO A 20 -7.23 -22.17 10.02
CA PRO A 20 -6.75 -21.14 9.12
C PRO A 20 -6.22 -19.98 9.95
N GLY A 21 -5.00 -19.55 9.61
CA GLY A 21 -4.37 -18.43 10.28
C GLY A 21 -5.31 -17.23 10.21
N ARG A 22 -5.28 -16.31 11.18
CA ARG A 22 -6.14 -15.10 11.15
C ARG A 22 -6.04 -14.34 9.81
N ALA A 23 -4.91 -14.46 9.10
CA ALA A 23 -4.67 -13.89 7.77
C ALA A 23 -5.55 -14.48 6.65
N GLU A 24 -6.05 -15.71 6.81
CA GLU A 24 -6.76 -16.45 5.75
C GLU A 24 -8.28 -16.36 5.88
N ARG A 25 -8.77 -15.80 7.00
CA ARG A 25 -10.21 -15.62 7.27
C ARG A 25 -10.90 -14.59 6.37
N HIS A 26 -10.17 -13.90 5.51
CA HIS A 26 -10.72 -12.88 4.64
C HIS A 26 -10.89 -13.33 3.18
N ARG A 27 -10.62 -14.59 2.81
CA ARG A 27 -10.80 -15.12 1.44
C ARG A 27 -12.27 -15.37 1.03
N GLY A 28 -13.23 -14.63 1.58
CA GLY A 28 -14.66 -14.75 1.24
C GLY A 28 -15.38 -16.02 1.73
N LEU A 29 -14.71 -16.95 2.41
CA LEU A 29 -15.34 -18.16 2.97
C LEU A 29 -15.90 -17.90 4.37
N ARG A 30 -17.22 -18.04 4.52
CA ARG A 30 -17.92 -17.98 5.81
C ARG A 30 -18.96 -19.09 5.88
N ASN A 31 -18.92 -19.87 6.96
CA ASN A 31 -19.82 -21.02 7.18
C ASN A 31 -19.85 -22.00 5.98
N GLY A 32 -18.70 -22.25 5.34
CA GLY A 32 -18.59 -23.14 4.18
C GLY A 32 -19.13 -22.58 2.86
N LYS A 33 -19.70 -21.36 2.86
CA LYS A 33 -20.15 -20.66 1.65
C LYS A 33 -19.13 -19.61 1.25
N TYR A 34 -18.75 -19.62 -0.03
CA TYR A 34 -17.92 -18.60 -0.63
C TYR A 34 -18.77 -17.42 -1.13
N ASP A 35 -18.27 -16.21 -0.89
CA ASP A 35 -18.86 -14.96 -1.34
C ASP A 35 -17.75 -14.01 -1.82
N GLU A 36 -17.68 -13.79 -3.13
CA GLU A 36 -16.69 -12.91 -3.77
C GLU A 36 -16.75 -11.47 -3.24
N THR A 37 -17.93 -10.99 -2.86
CA THR A 37 -18.11 -9.62 -2.35
C THR A 37 -17.50 -9.45 -0.95
N ARG A 38 -17.10 -10.56 -0.33
CA ARG A 38 -16.45 -10.60 0.98
C ARG A 38 -15.02 -11.15 0.91
N ASP A 39 -14.52 -11.41 -0.29
CA ASP A 39 -13.12 -11.75 -0.52
C ASP A 39 -12.27 -10.49 -0.70
N TRP A 40 -11.59 -10.09 0.39
CA TRP A 40 -10.72 -8.93 0.38
C TRP A 40 -9.55 -9.07 -0.60
N PHE A 41 -9.06 -10.30 -0.78
CA PHE A 41 -7.88 -10.58 -1.58
C PHE A 41 -8.24 -10.38 -3.05
N LEU A 42 -9.35 -11.01 -3.48
CA LEU A 42 -9.87 -10.86 -4.83
C LEU A 42 -10.19 -9.39 -5.16
N GLN A 43 -10.73 -8.63 -4.22
CA GLN A 43 -11.00 -7.20 -4.42
C GLN A 43 -9.73 -6.38 -4.66
N ASN A 44 -8.66 -6.63 -3.91
CA ASN A 44 -7.38 -5.95 -4.12
C ASN A 44 -6.71 -6.37 -5.44
N VAL A 45 -6.83 -7.63 -5.85
CA VAL A 45 -6.36 -8.09 -7.17
C VAL A 45 -7.13 -7.41 -8.30
N ARG A 46 -8.46 -7.33 -8.19
CA ARG A 46 -9.30 -6.62 -9.18
C ARG A 46 -8.91 -5.15 -9.30
N LEU A 47 -8.63 -4.48 -8.18
CA LEU A 47 -8.15 -3.10 -8.18
C LEU A 47 -6.80 -2.95 -8.88
N MET A 48 -5.82 -3.82 -8.57
CA MET A 48 -4.51 -3.81 -9.20
C MET A 48 -4.61 -3.99 -10.72
N LEU A 49 -5.42 -4.95 -11.18
CA LEU A 49 -5.65 -5.19 -12.60
C LEU A 49 -6.27 -3.98 -13.28
N ALA A 50 -7.31 -3.37 -12.69
CA ALA A 50 -7.96 -2.20 -13.25
C ALA A 50 -7.01 -0.99 -13.37
N LEU A 51 -6.15 -0.77 -12.37
CA LEU A 51 -5.15 0.30 -12.42
C LEU A 51 -4.06 0.02 -13.45
N THR A 52 -3.64 -1.24 -13.58
CA THR A 52 -2.66 -1.66 -14.60
C THR A 52 -3.22 -1.45 -16.01
N GLU A 53 -4.48 -1.81 -16.24
CA GLU A 53 -5.17 -1.62 -17.52
C GLU A 53 -5.25 -0.12 -17.92
N LYS A 54 -5.37 0.77 -16.94
CA LYS A 54 -5.36 2.22 -17.17
C LYS A 54 -3.95 2.81 -17.34
N GLY A 55 -2.90 1.99 -17.29
CA GLY A 55 -1.52 2.43 -17.48
C GLY A 55 -0.93 3.17 -16.28
N TYR A 56 -1.50 3.00 -15.08
CA TYR A 56 -0.87 3.51 -13.87
C TYR A 56 0.36 2.69 -13.52
N GLU A 57 1.41 3.35 -13.04
CA GLU A 57 2.54 2.65 -12.45
C GLU A 57 2.17 2.20 -11.03
N LEU A 58 2.41 0.93 -10.73
CA LEU A 58 2.01 0.31 -9.47
C LEU A 58 3.19 -0.40 -8.82
N ASN A 59 3.31 -0.22 -7.51
CA ASN A 59 4.16 -1.05 -6.66
C ASN A 59 3.25 -1.90 -5.76
N TYR A 60 3.09 -3.16 -6.15
CA TYR A 60 2.16 -4.09 -5.52
C TYR A 60 2.90 -5.08 -4.63
N GLN A 61 2.51 -5.15 -3.35
CA GLN A 61 3.16 -6.01 -2.35
C GLN A 61 2.12 -6.75 -1.50
N TRP A 62 2.52 -7.93 -1.03
CA TRP A 62 1.70 -8.78 -0.17
C TRP A 62 2.40 -9.06 1.16
N GLY A 63 1.61 -8.98 2.23
CA GLY A 63 2.03 -9.33 3.58
C GLY A 63 1.34 -10.59 4.08
N ILE A 64 2.04 -11.32 4.94
CA ILE A 64 1.45 -12.41 5.73
C ILE A 64 1.01 -11.81 7.06
N GLY A 65 -0.30 -11.65 7.25
CA GLY A 65 -0.85 -11.04 8.46
C GLY A 65 -2.30 -10.58 8.28
N GLY A 66 -2.91 -10.12 9.37
CA GLY A 66 -4.20 -9.42 9.32
C GLY A 66 -4.03 -7.91 9.21
N HIS A 67 -5.13 -7.16 9.38
CA HIS A 67 -5.12 -5.70 9.45
C HIS A 67 -4.42 -5.22 10.74
N ASN A 68 -3.08 -5.16 10.72
CA ASN A 68 -2.27 -4.78 11.87
C ASN A 68 -1.10 -3.87 11.47
N GLN A 69 -0.62 -3.11 12.46
CA GLN A 69 0.44 -2.12 12.29
C GLN A 69 1.83 -2.75 12.04
N LYS A 70 2.04 -4.05 12.31
CA LYS A 70 3.36 -4.68 12.16
C LYS A 70 3.78 -4.76 10.70
N HIS A 71 2.87 -5.19 9.82
CA HIS A 71 3.15 -5.23 8.40
C HIS A 71 3.19 -3.81 7.81
N ALA A 72 2.21 -2.97 8.16
CA ALA A 72 2.16 -1.59 7.68
C ALA A 72 3.43 -0.80 8.05
N GLY A 73 3.89 -0.88 9.30
CA GLY A 73 5.10 -0.19 9.75
C GLY A 73 6.37 -0.69 9.08
N ALA A 74 6.44 -1.98 8.70
CA ALA A 74 7.59 -2.53 7.99
C ALA A 74 7.68 -2.04 6.53
N VAL A 75 6.54 -1.96 5.83
CA VAL A 75 6.50 -1.56 4.40
C VAL A 75 6.42 -0.05 4.19
N PHE A 76 6.00 0.70 5.21
CA PHE A 76 5.77 2.14 5.10
C PHE A 76 6.97 2.94 4.54
N PRO A 77 8.22 2.72 4.97
CA PRO A 77 9.36 3.45 4.40
C PRO A 77 9.54 3.22 2.89
N ASP A 78 9.27 2.01 2.41
CA ASP A 78 9.38 1.67 0.99
C ASP A 78 8.25 2.30 0.18
N MET A 79 7.04 2.37 0.74
CA MET A 79 5.92 3.10 0.13
C MET A 79 6.26 4.59 -0.03
N MET A 80 6.85 5.22 0.99
CA MET A 80 7.27 6.62 0.93
C MET A 80 8.35 6.83 -0.13
N ARG A 81 9.37 5.96 -0.21
CA ARG A 81 10.39 6.05 -1.26
C ARG A 81 9.79 5.93 -2.65
N TRP A 82 8.86 4.99 -2.85
CA TRP A 82 8.22 4.79 -4.14
C TRP A 82 7.33 5.97 -4.54
N LEU A 83 6.59 6.55 -3.58
CA LEU A 83 5.70 7.69 -3.83
C LEU A 83 6.48 8.97 -4.19
N TRP A 84 7.63 9.20 -3.54
CA TRP A 84 8.47 10.39 -3.77
C TRP A 84 9.65 10.16 -4.72
N ARG A 85 9.72 9.02 -5.40
CA ARG A 85 10.88 8.63 -6.22
C ARG A 85 11.24 9.66 -7.31
N ASP A 86 10.23 10.33 -7.86
CA ASP A 86 10.37 11.32 -8.94
C ASP A 86 10.28 12.76 -8.43
N HIS A 87 10.28 12.96 -7.11
CA HIS A 87 10.23 14.30 -6.52
C HIS A 87 11.58 15.00 -6.71
N PRO A 88 11.60 16.21 -7.31
CA PRO A 88 12.84 16.96 -7.46
C PRO A 88 13.36 17.36 -6.06
N VAL A 89 14.65 17.12 -5.81
CA VAL A 89 15.31 17.56 -4.59
C VAL A 89 16.47 18.45 -4.97
N SER A 90 16.49 19.66 -4.42
CA SER A 90 17.62 20.57 -4.59
C SER A 90 18.82 20.06 -3.79
N THR A 91 19.95 19.87 -4.47
CA THR A 91 21.22 19.51 -3.82
C THR A 91 22.09 20.73 -3.54
N ASP A 92 21.63 21.93 -3.93
CA ASP A 92 22.35 23.17 -3.68
C ASP A 92 22.39 23.47 -2.17
N VAL A 93 23.57 23.84 -1.71
CA VAL A 93 23.80 24.24 -0.31
C VAL A 93 23.14 25.59 -0.02
N HIS A 94 23.00 26.43 -1.04
CA HIS A 94 22.47 27.79 -0.91
C HIS A 94 20.96 27.89 -1.14
N ASP A 95 20.28 26.78 -1.45
CA ASP A 95 18.83 26.75 -1.56
C ASP A 95 18.17 26.86 -0.18
N GLY A 96 17.88 28.10 0.21
CA GLY A 96 17.22 28.41 1.47
C GLY A 96 15.76 27.94 1.54
N VAL A 97 15.11 27.67 0.41
CA VAL A 97 13.70 27.24 0.39
C VAL A 97 13.62 25.77 0.77
N GLU A 98 14.33 24.90 0.06
CA GLU A 98 14.33 23.44 0.29
C GLU A 98 15.01 23.05 1.62
N ARG A 99 15.91 23.91 2.15
CA ARG A 99 16.54 23.69 3.46
C ARG A 99 15.80 24.31 4.64
N SER A 100 14.75 25.10 4.39
CA SER A 100 13.95 25.69 5.47
C SER A 100 12.92 24.71 6.01
N LEU A 101 12.65 24.76 7.32
CA LEU A 101 11.51 24.06 7.88
C LEU A 101 10.22 24.70 7.34
N ASN A 102 9.29 23.86 6.85
CA ASN A 102 7.96 24.31 6.44
C ASN A 102 7.31 25.09 7.58
N ARG A 103 7.20 26.41 7.40
CA ARG A 103 6.54 27.28 8.36
C ARG A 103 5.03 27.18 8.19
N PRO A 104 4.24 27.23 9.28
CA PRO A 104 2.80 27.38 9.14
C PRO A 104 2.48 28.64 8.34
N GLY A 105 1.59 28.52 7.36
CA GLY A 105 1.21 29.63 6.48
C GLY A 105 0.72 30.83 7.27
N VAL A 106 1.41 31.96 7.16
CA VAL A 106 0.96 33.23 7.73
C VAL A 106 -0.33 33.61 7.02
N LYS A 107 -1.45 33.68 7.75
CA LYS A 107 -2.68 34.27 7.22
C LYS A 107 -2.37 35.74 6.93
N SER A 108 -2.32 36.13 5.65
CA SER A 108 -2.23 37.54 5.29
C SER A 108 -3.43 38.26 5.91
N GLY A 109 -3.14 39.19 6.82
CA GLY A 109 -4.16 39.93 7.54
C GLY A 109 -5.02 40.73 6.57
N ALA A 110 -6.33 40.54 6.63
CA ALA A 110 -7.29 41.42 5.99
C ALA A 110 -7.05 42.85 6.51
N ALA A 111 -6.76 43.77 5.60
CA ALA A 111 -6.63 45.19 5.88
C ALA A 111 -7.93 45.72 6.48
N ALA A 112 -7.85 46.35 7.65
CA ALA A 112 -8.97 47.08 8.24
C ALA A 112 -9.25 48.34 7.38
N PRO A 113 -10.52 48.65 7.06
CA PRO A 113 -10.86 49.89 6.39
C PRO A 113 -10.68 51.09 7.35
N ARG A 114 -10.40 52.24 6.72
CA ARG A 114 -9.97 53.52 7.30
C ARG A 114 -10.92 54.13 8.32
#